data_AF-A0A934L5H7-F1
#
_entry.id   AF-A0A934L5H7-F1
#
_cell.length_a   1.000
_cell.length_b   1.000
_cell.length_c   1.000
_cell.angle_alpha   90.00
_cell.angle_beta   90.00
_cell.angle_gamma   90.00
#
_symmetry.space_group_name_H-M   'P 1'
#
loop_
_entity.id
_entity.type
_entity.pdbx_description
1 polymer ?
#
loop_
_entity_poly.entity_id
_entity_poly.type
_entity_poly.pdbx_seq_one_letter_code
_entity_poly.pdbx_strand_id
1 'polypeptide(L)'
;MTSDLLQKLKNLKRVRGDASPFSSPLEYETWTDEVAPLLSFNEKLQNSFKHYVKIAKFNSRTNSSNIDQINETIGILNQAITSLEVMPVHNAATNPAKNPSDARMNPLSMLHIDIFKTVAGGLVLACVFYLIATHFGLKLNG
;
A
#
# COMPACT_ATOMS: atom_id res chain seq x y z
N MET A 1 18.20 -18.07 1.09
CA MET A 1 18.01 -16.78 1.81
C MET A 1 16.62 -16.20 1.59
N THR A 2 16.10 -16.17 0.36
CA THR A 2 14.74 -15.72 0.03
C THR A 2 13.61 -16.47 0.75
N SER A 3 13.76 -17.77 1.00
CA SER A 3 12.73 -18.56 1.71
C SER A 3 12.55 -18.16 3.18
N ASP A 4 13.63 -17.83 3.90
CA ASP A 4 13.57 -17.39 5.31
C ASP A 4 12.95 -15.98 5.42
N LEU A 5 13.34 -15.07 4.51
CA LEU A 5 12.76 -13.73 4.42
C LEU A 5 11.26 -13.78 4.12
N LEU A 6 10.85 -14.58 3.15
CA LEU A 6 9.44 -14.74 2.79
C LEU A 6 8.62 -15.28 3.96
N GLN A 7 9.16 -16.27 4.69
CA GLN A 7 8.50 -16.83 5.87
C GLN A 7 8.33 -15.77 6.98
N LYS A 8 9.37 -14.97 7.25
CA LYS A 8 9.30 -13.86 8.20
C LYS A 8 8.24 -12.82 7.82
N LEU A 9 8.19 -12.41 6.56
CA LEU A 9 7.17 -11.47 6.09
C LEU A 9 5.76 -12.06 6.17
N LYS A 10 5.58 -13.35 5.85
CA LYS A 10 4.29 -14.05 5.98
C LYS A 10 3.80 -14.12 7.42
N ASN A 11 4.70 -14.30 8.40
CA ASN A 11 4.33 -14.30 9.82
C ASN A 11 3.82 -12.93 10.29
N LEU A 12 4.25 -11.84 9.65
CA LEU A 12 3.84 -10.47 9.95
C LEU A 12 2.63 -10.01 9.14
N LYS A 13 2.13 -10.87 8.23
CA LYS A 13 1.00 -10.56 7.36
C LYS A 13 -0.24 -10.22 8.17
N ARG A 14 -0.90 -9.12 7.81
CA ARG A 14 -2.21 -8.74 8.34
C ARG A 14 -3.23 -8.55 7.21
N VAL A 15 -4.51 -8.60 7.57
CA VAL A 15 -5.62 -8.37 6.64
C VAL A 15 -5.88 -6.86 6.54
N ARG A 16 -6.10 -6.38 5.32
CA ARG A 16 -6.44 -4.98 5.05
C ARG A 16 -7.95 -4.81 5.18
N GLY A 17 -8.39 -3.66 5.68
CA GLY A 17 -9.80 -3.28 5.74
C GLY A 17 -10.47 -3.54 7.10
N ASP A 18 -9.74 -4.12 8.06
CA ASP A 18 -10.19 -4.14 9.44
C ASP A 18 -10.23 -2.71 9.99
N ALA A 19 -11.32 -2.38 10.70
CA ALA A 19 -11.48 -1.07 11.35
C ALA A 19 -10.47 -0.86 12.50
N SER A 20 -9.91 -1.95 13.03
CA SER A 20 -8.90 -1.95 14.08
C SER A 20 -7.92 -3.11 13.85
N PRO A 21 -6.94 -2.94 12.93
CA PRO A 21 -5.99 -4.01 12.60
C PRO A 21 -4.91 -4.22 13.68
N PHE A 22 -4.85 -3.32 14.67
CA PHE A 22 -3.98 -3.38 15.84
C PHE A 22 -4.79 -3.01 17.09
N SER A 23 -4.53 -3.71 18.19
CA SER A 23 -5.20 -3.54 19.48
C SER A 23 -4.74 -2.26 20.19
N SER A 24 -3.55 -1.77 19.85
CA SER A 24 -2.99 -0.53 20.41
C SER A 24 -2.01 0.15 19.45
N PRO A 25 -1.76 1.47 19.63
CA PRO A 25 -0.70 2.16 18.90
C PRO A 25 0.68 1.52 19.11
N LEU A 26 0.98 1.03 20.32
CA LEU A 26 2.24 0.38 20.63
C LEU A 26 2.43 -0.92 19.81
N GLU A 27 1.38 -1.73 19.70
CA GLU A 27 1.41 -2.95 18.87
C GLU A 27 1.71 -2.62 17.40
N TYR A 28 1.10 -1.54 16.89
CA TYR A 28 1.40 -1.05 15.54
C TYR A 28 2.86 -0.62 15.41
N GLU A 29 3.39 0.14 16.37
CA GLU A 29 4.79 0.58 16.32
C GLU A 29 5.76 -0.60 16.33
N THR A 30 5.59 -1.56 17.24
CA THR A 30 6.40 -2.78 17.29
C THR A 30 6.35 -3.54 15.97
N TRP A 31 5.16 -3.73 15.40
CA TRP A 31 5.01 -4.38 14.10
C TRP A 31 5.72 -3.60 12.97
N THR A 32 5.64 -2.26 12.96
CA THR A 32 6.35 -1.47 11.93
C THR A 32 7.86 -1.58 12.04
N ASP A 33 8.40 -1.69 13.26
CA ASP A 33 9.83 -1.84 13.50
C ASP A 33 10.33 -3.22 13.06
N GLU A 34 9.50 -4.26 13.16
CA GLU A 34 9.80 -5.59 12.64
C GLU A 34 9.72 -5.67 11.11
N VAL A 35 8.75 -5.01 10.49
CA VAL A 35 8.54 -5.04 9.03
C VAL A 35 9.56 -4.20 8.26
N ALA A 36 9.88 -3.00 8.74
CA ALA A 36 10.74 -2.04 8.04
C ALA A 36 12.10 -2.60 7.57
N PRO A 37 12.89 -3.34 8.38
CA PRO A 37 14.16 -3.91 7.93
C PRO A 37 13.98 -5.05 6.91
N LEU A 38 12.89 -5.81 7.00
CA LEU A 38 12.61 -6.92 6.09
C LEU A 38 12.24 -6.46 4.67
N LEU A 39 11.82 -5.19 4.51
CA LEU A 39 11.56 -4.60 3.19
C LEU A 39 12.81 -4.07 2.49
N SER A 40 14.00 -4.19 3.09
CA SER A 40 15.26 -3.67 2.52
C SER A 40 15.63 -4.25 1.13
N PHE A 41 15.10 -5.41 0.76
CA PHE A 41 15.30 -5.99 -0.57
C PHE A 41 14.67 -5.16 -1.71
N ASN A 42 13.72 -4.26 -1.39
CA ASN A 42 13.06 -3.39 -2.35
C ASN A 42 12.93 -1.99 -1.75
N GLU A 43 13.88 -1.11 -2.09
CA GLU A 43 13.93 0.26 -1.58
C GLU A 43 12.66 1.06 -1.85
N LYS A 44 12.00 0.84 -2.99
CA LYS A 44 10.73 1.52 -3.31
C LYS A 44 9.65 1.14 -2.31
N LEU A 45 9.47 -0.15 -2.04
CA LEU A 45 8.51 -0.63 -1.05
C LEU A 45 8.87 -0.16 0.36
N GLN A 46 10.15 -0.22 0.73
CA GLN A 46 10.60 0.23 2.04
C GLN A 46 10.36 1.73 2.24
N ASN A 47 10.64 2.57 1.24
CA ASN A 47 10.44 4.01 1.32
C ASN A 47 8.95 4.36 1.39
N SER A 48 8.11 3.72 0.57
CA SER A 48 6.64 3.86 0.67
C SER A 48 6.14 3.43 2.04
N PHE A 49 6.60 2.30 2.57
CA PHE A 49 6.22 1.83 3.89
C PHE A 49 6.57 2.86 4.98
N LYS A 50 7.83 3.30 5.03
CA LYS A 50 8.31 4.31 5.99
C LYS A 50 7.53 5.63 5.86
N HIS A 51 7.14 6.02 4.66
CA HIS A 51 6.32 7.22 4.43
C HIS A 51 4.95 7.10 5.11
N TYR A 52 4.21 6.01 4.88
CA TYR A 52 2.90 5.81 5.51
C TYR A 52 3.01 5.59 7.02
N VAL A 53 4.07 4.95 7.52
CA VAL A 53 4.34 4.86 8.97
C VAL A 53 4.47 6.25 9.59
N LYS A 54 5.22 7.16 8.95
CA LYS A 54 5.38 8.55 9.43
C LYS A 54 4.04 9.29 9.48
N ILE A 55 3.20 9.17 8.44
CA ILE A 55 1.89 9.82 8.41
C ILE A 55 0.96 9.21 9.47
N ALA A 56 0.93 7.89 9.62
CA ALA A 56 0.13 7.22 10.64
C ALA A 56 0.52 7.67 12.07
N LYS A 57 1.83 7.79 12.34
CA LYS A 57 2.36 8.31 13.61
C LYS A 57 2.00 9.78 13.83
N PHE A 58 2.06 10.60 12.78
CA PHE A 58 1.65 12.00 12.86
C PHE A 58 0.15 12.12 13.19
N ASN A 59 -0.72 11.44 12.44
CA ASN A 59 -2.17 11.46 12.64
C ASN A 59 -2.57 10.96 14.03
N SER A 60 -1.88 9.92 14.54
CA SER A 60 -2.09 9.43 15.91
C SER A 60 -1.79 10.48 16.97
N ARG A 61 -0.82 11.38 16.74
CA ARG A 61 -0.45 12.46 17.68
C ARG A 61 -1.41 13.64 17.60
N THR A 62 -2.07 13.84 16.46
CA THR A 62 -3.05 14.92 16.26
C THR A 62 -4.49 14.47 16.50
N ASN A 63 -4.72 13.25 17.01
CA ASN A 63 -6.04 12.63 17.16
C ASN A 63 -6.86 12.58 15.85
N SER A 64 -6.17 12.55 14.71
CA SER A 64 -6.78 12.36 13.40
C SER A 64 -6.88 10.87 13.08
N SER A 65 -7.84 10.48 12.24
CA SER A 65 -7.91 9.09 11.75
C SER A 65 -6.61 8.70 11.06
N ASN A 66 -6.04 7.56 11.46
CA ASN A 66 -4.82 6.98 10.91
C ASN A 66 -5.05 5.60 10.26
N ILE A 67 -6.30 5.12 10.25
CA ILE A 67 -6.68 3.79 9.77
C ILE A 67 -6.32 3.59 8.29
N ASP A 68 -6.50 4.63 7.47
CA ASP A 68 -6.14 4.56 6.05
C ASP A 68 -4.64 4.34 5.86
N GLN A 69 -3.80 5.09 6.59
CA GLN A 69 -2.35 4.96 6.51
C GLN A 69 -1.87 3.62 7.07
N ILE A 70 -2.49 3.13 8.14
CA ILE A 70 -2.23 1.79 8.68
C ILE A 70 -2.57 0.73 7.62
N ASN A 71 -3.73 0.82 6.98
CA ASN A 71 -4.13 -0.08 5.90
C ASN A 71 -3.19 -0.03 4.69
N GLU A 72 -2.63 1.13 4.37
CA GLU A 72 -1.59 1.25 3.33
C GLU A 72 -0.29 0.54 3.73
N THR A 73 0.15 0.65 4.99
CA THR A 73 1.34 -0.11 5.45
C THR A 73 1.15 -1.62 5.36
N ILE A 74 -0.05 -2.12 5.71
CA ILE A 74 -0.42 -3.54 5.55
C ILE A 74 -0.42 -3.92 4.07
N GLY A 75 -0.99 -3.06 3.21
CA GLY A 75 -1.00 -3.26 1.76
C GLY A 75 0.39 -3.40 1.16
N ILE A 76 1.34 -2.58 1.58
CA ILE A 76 2.73 -2.62 1.12
C ILE A 76 3.43 -3.90 1.56
N LEU A 77 3.23 -4.35 2.80
CA LEU A 77 3.74 -5.65 3.24
C LEU A 77 3.18 -6.79 2.38
N ASN A 78 1.87 -6.78 2.13
CA ASN A 78 1.22 -7.80 1.31
C ASN A 78 1.77 -7.80 -0.12
N GLN A 79 2.00 -6.61 -0.71
CA GLN A 79 2.65 -6.49 -2.01
C GLN A 79 4.08 -7.03 -1.99
N ALA A 80 4.84 -6.81 -0.91
CA ALA A 80 6.20 -7.33 -0.76
C ALA A 80 6.23 -8.86 -0.73
N ILE A 81 5.28 -9.48 0.01
CA ILE A 81 5.09 -10.93 0.05
C ILE A 81 4.79 -11.46 -1.36
N THR A 82 3.79 -10.89 -2.05
CA THR A 82 3.43 -11.30 -3.42
C THR A 82 4.61 -11.14 -4.38
N SER A 83 5.39 -10.06 -4.25
CA SER A 83 6.56 -9.82 -5.11
C SER A 83 7.60 -10.93 -4.96
N LEU A 84 7.84 -11.38 -3.72
CA LEU A 84 8.78 -12.47 -3.43
C LEU A 84 8.24 -13.86 -3.83
N GLU A 85 6.92 -14.06 -3.81
CA GLU A 85 6.28 -15.31 -4.25
C GLU A 85 6.33 -15.47 -5.78
N VAL A 86 6.08 -14.39 -6.52
CA VAL A 86 6.04 -14.40 -8.00
C VAL A 86 7.45 -14.34 -8.59
N MET A 87 8.35 -13.57 -7.97
CA MET A 87 9.74 -13.45 -8.39
C MET A 87 10.67 -13.56 -7.18
N PRO A 88 11.09 -14.79 -6.81
CA PRO A 88 12.07 -14.98 -5.75
C PRO A 88 13.33 -14.22 -6.14
N VAL A 89 13.69 -13.18 -5.37
CA VAL A 89 14.86 -12.33 -5.63
C VAL A 89 16.10 -13.20 -5.75
N HIS A 90 16.55 -13.47 -6.98
CA HIS A 90 17.74 -14.29 -7.22
C HIS A 90 19.04 -13.52 -7.04
N ASN A 91 18.99 -12.20 -6.83
CA ASN A 91 20.18 -11.36 -6.74
C ASN A 91 20.08 -10.36 -5.58
N ALA A 92 20.33 -10.83 -4.37
CA ALA A 92 20.79 -9.98 -3.27
C ALA A 92 22.33 -10.04 -3.21
N ALA A 93 22.98 -9.56 -4.26
CA ALA A 93 24.42 -9.35 -4.28
C ALA A 93 24.71 -7.98 -4.93
N THR A 94 25.11 -7.04 -4.08
CA THR A 94 25.94 -5.85 -4.37
C THR A 94 25.57 -4.98 -5.57
N ASN A 95 24.87 -3.88 -5.32
CA ASN A 95 25.10 -2.65 -6.09
C ASN A 95 26.01 -1.72 -5.27
N PRO A 96 27.23 -1.40 -5.74
CA PRO A 96 28.05 -0.39 -5.08
C PRO A 96 27.39 0.99 -5.24
N ALA A 97 27.50 1.80 -4.17
CA ALA A 97 26.98 3.15 -4.08
C ALA A 97 27.28 3.97 -5.34
N LYS A 98 26.24 4.37 -6.07
CA LYS A 98 26.37 5.30 -7.20
C LYS A 98 26.45 6.72 -6.62
N ASN A 99 27.63 7.31 -6.76
CA ASN A 99 28.05 8.64 -6.33
C ASN A 99 27.00 9.74 -6.62
N PRO A 100 26.68 10.65 -5.67
CA PRO A 100 25.69 11.70 -5.87
C PRO A 100 26.31 12.92 -6.55
N SER A 101 26.56 12.81 -7.85
CA SER A 101 27.05 13.94 -8.65
C SER A 101 26.63 13.80 -10.10
N ASP A 102 25.34 13.61 -10.34
CA ASP A 102 24.69 13.92 -11.61
C ASP A 102 23.17 13.78 -11.50
N ALA A 103 22.50 14.82 -11.00
CA ALA A 103 21.08 15.06 -11.28
C ALA A 103 20.74 16.51 -10.96
N ARG A 104 21.07 17.39 -11.91
CA ARG A 104 20.43 18.70 -12.06
C ARG A 104 18.91 18.51 -11.99
N MET A 105 18.31 19.00 -10.91
CA MET A 105 16.86 19.13 -10.75
C MET A 105 16.30 20.05 -11.84
N ASN A 106 15.45 19.51 -12.71
CA ASN A 106 14.51 20.28 -13.50
C ASN A 106 13.15 20.26 -12.76
N PRO A 107 12.56 21.41 -12.39
CA PRO A 107 11.37 21.47 -11.52
C PRO A 107 10.03 21.21 -12.24
N LEU A 108 9.98 20.46 -13.34
CA LEU A 108 8.77 20.30 -14.17
C LEU A 108 8.28 18.86 -14.39
N SER A 109 8.79 17.87 -13.67
CA SER A 109 8.29 16.49 -13.75
C SER A 109 7.21 16.14 -12.72
N MET A 110 6.64 17.12 -12.03
CA MET A 110 5.61 16.94 -11.01
C MET A 110 4.20 17.08 -11.60
N LEU A 111 3.87 16.26 -12.60
CA LEU A 111 2.47 16.10 -13.05
C LEU A 111 2.21 14.74 -13.70
N HIS A 112 2.40 13.65 -12.95
CA HIS A 112 1.71 12.40 -13.24
C HIS A 112 0.66 12.20 -12.14
N ILE A 113 -0.46 12.91 -12.32
CA ILE A 113 -1.70 12.65 -11.61
C ILE A 113 -2.23 11.33 -12.18
N ASP A 114 -2.28 10.30 -11.33
CA ASP A 114 -2.89 9.00 -11.63
C ASP A 114 -4.39 9.15 -11.92
N ILE A 115 -4.72 9.47 -13.18
CA ILE A 115 -6.10 9.53 -13.73
C ILE A 115 -6.74 8.13 -13.82
N PHE A 116 -6.02 7.05 -13.49
CA PHE A 116 -6.47 5.68 -13.75
C PHE A 116 -7.40 5.04 -12.70
N LYS A 117 -7.75 5.73 -11.61
CA LYS A 117 -8.66 5.18 -10.58
C LYS A 117 -10.14 5.60 -10.69
N THR A 118 -10.51 6.50 -11.59
CA THR A 118 -11.88 7.05 -11.64
C THR A 118 -12.81 6.37 -12.65
N VAL A 119 -12.30 5.54 -13.56
CA VAL A 119 -13.12 4.95 -14.64
C VAL A 119 -13.76 3.61 -14.26
N ALA A 120 -13.23 2.88 -13.27
CA ALA A 120 -13.80 1.59 -12.86
C ALA A 120 -15.05 1.72 -11.95
N GLY A 121 -15.24 2.86 -11.27
CA GLY A 121 -16.39 3.08 -10.38
C GLY A 121 -17.68 3.50 -11.09
N GLY A 122 -17.57 4.16 -12.25
CA GLY A 122 -18.74 4.68 -12.98
C GLY A 122 -19.51 3.60 -13.74
N LEU A 123 -18.82 2.58 -14.27
CA LEU A 123 -19.46 1.54 -15.07
C LEU A 123 -20.29 0.57 -14.20
N VAL A 124 -19.84 0.30 -12.97
CA VAL A 124 -20.52 -0.63 -12.06
C VAL A 124 -21.85 -0.04 -11.56
N LEU A 125 -21.90 1.27 -11.28
CA LEU A 125 -23.14 1.92 -10.83
C LEU A 125 -24.23 1.90 -11.91
N ALA A 126 -23.86 2.15 -13.17
CA ALA A 126 -24.81 2.13 -14.29
C ALA A 126 -25.40 0.73 -14.54
N CYS A 127 -24.59 -0.33 -14.42
CA CYS A 127 -25.07 -1.71 -14.57
C CYS A 127 -26.04 -2.11 -13.45
N VAL A 128 -25.79 -1.70 -12.20
CA VAL A 128 -26.68 -1.99 -11.08
C VAL A 128 -28.02 -1.24 -11.22
N PHE A 129 -27.99 0.03 -11.63
CA PHE A 129 -29.23 0.78 -11.88
C PHE A 129 -30.04 0.23 -13.06
N TYR A 130 -29.38 -0.19 -14.15
CA TYR A 130 -30.06 -0.77 -15.31
C TYR A 130 -30.73 -2.12 -14.97
N LEU A 131 -30.06 -2.96 -14.16
CA LEU A 131 -30.62 -4.21 -13.68
C LEU A 131 -31.80 -4.00 -12.72
N ILE A 132 -31.74 -3.01 -11.83
CA ILE A 132 -32.88 -2.68 -10.96
C ILE A 132 -34.06 -2.16 -11.79
N ALA A 133 -33.83 -1.28 -12.77
CA ALA A 133 -34.89 -0.72 -13.60
C ALA A 133 -35.60 -1.79 -14.45
N THR A 134 -34.86 -2.76 -14.97
CA THR A 134 -35.41 -3.86 -15.79
C THR A 134 -36.10 -4.94 -14.95
N HIS A 135 -35.63 -5.24 -13.74
CA HIS A 135 -36.25 -6.26 -12.89
C HIS A 135 -37.45 -5.75 -12.08
N PHE A 136 -37.48 -4.46 -11.70
CA PHE A 136 -38.54 -3.88 -10.85
C PHE A 136 -39.55 -3.02 -11.62
N GLY A 137 -39.42 -2.86 -12.94
CA GLY A 137 -40.46 -2.24 -13.77
C GLY A 137 -40.83 -0.82 -13.31
N LEU A 138 -39.84 0.05 -13.11
CA LEU A 138 -40.09 1.47 -12.88
C LEU A 138 -40.54 2.11 -14.19
N LYS A 139 -41.86 2.13 -14.42
CA LYS A 139 -42.51 3.07 -15.35
C LYS A 139 -42.22 4.47 -14.84
N LEU A 140 -41.22 5.13 -15.41
CA LEU A 140 -41.09 6.59 -15.32
C LEU A 140 -42.22 7.19 -16.16
N ASN A 141 -43.36 7.44 -15.50
CA ASN A 141 -44.43 8.28 -16.01
C ASN A 141 -44.14 9.71 -15.56
N GLY A 142 -44.08 10.65 -16.52
CA GLY A 142 -44.09 12.10 -16.28
C GLY A 142 -42.77 12.78 -16.54
#